data_AF-A0A4T0DL13-F1
#
_entry.id   AF-A0A4T0DL13-F1
#
_cell.length_a   1.000
_cell.length_b   1.000
_cell.length_c   1.000
_cell.angle_alpha   90.00
_cell.angle_beta   90.00
_cell.angle_gamma   90.00
#
_symmetry.space_group_name_H-M   'P 1'
#
loop_
_entity.id
_entity.type
_entity.pdbx_description
1 polymer ?
#
loop_
_entity_poly.entity_id
_entity_poly.type
_entity_poly.pdbx_seq_one_letter_code
_entity_poly.pdbx_strand_id
1 'polypeptide(L)'
;MAGDRRWATILQEIAIAAAAPIMAFFIMRNLLARMDPEAATKSEAEKKASAASARLSSIFASSPDHDLDEDDDDYEQKMEWEKRKENLVLTPYEQTIAMEVVAPWEIPVSFDDIGGLDDIIEELREAVIYPLTMPHLYSATSSLLSAPSGVLLYGPPGCGKTMLAKALAHESGACFINLHISTLTEKWYGDSNKLVSAVFSLARKLQPSIVFIDEIDAVLGQRRSGEHEASGMVKAEYVFLIMLYKDCC
;
A
#
# COMPACT_ATOMS: atom_id res chain seq x y z
N MET A 1 -31.72 -68.14 -32.42
CA MET A 1 -31.88 -67.23 -31.26
C MET A 1 -30.68 -67.23 -30.29
N ALA A 2 -29.47 -67.69 -30.68
CA ALA A 2 -28.30 -67.76 -29.78
C ALA A 2 -27.21 -66.69 -30.04
N GLY A 3 -27.27 -65.98 -31.19
CA GLY A 3 -26.29 -64.97 -31.58
C GLY A 3 -26.43 -63.65 -30.83
N ASP A 4 -27.65 -63.13 -30.67
CA ASP A 4 -27.90 -61.81 -30.07
C ASP A 4 -27.49 -61.72 -28.60
N ARG A 5 -27.58 -62.82 -27.85
CA ARG A 5 -27.19 -62.85 -26.44
C ARG A 5 -25.68 -62.74 -26.22
N ARG A 6 -24.86 -63.24 -27.17
CA ARG A 6 -23.39 -63.18 -27.07
C ARG A 6 -22.83 -61.80 -27.42
N TRP A 7 -23.44 -61.11 -28.39
CA TRP A 7 -23.07 -59.73 -28.70
C TRP A 7 -23.46 -58.76 -27.59
N ALA A 8 -24.60 -58.99 -26.94
CA ALA A 8 -25.01 -58.22 -25.77
C ALA A 8 -24.02 -58.37 -24.60
N THR A 9 -23.53 -59.59 -24.32
CA THR A 9 -22.53 -59.80 -23.25
C THR A 9 -21.17 -59.19 -23.56
N ILE A 10 -20.70 -59.28 -24.80
CA ILE A 10 -19.41 -58.68 -25.20
C ILE A 10 -19.46 -57.15 -25.12
N LEU A 11 -20.56 -56.54 -25.55
CA LEU A 11 -20.76 -55.10 -25.42
C LEU A 11 -20.82 -54.66 -23.95
N GLN A 12 -21.44 -55.46 -23.09
CA GLN A 12 -21.52 -55.18 -21.66
C GLN A 12 -20.14 -55.27 -20.97
N GLU A 13 -19.32 -56.26 -21.33
CA GLU A 13 -17.95 -56.38 -20.81
C GLU A 13 -17.04 -55.23 -21.26
N ILE A 14 -17.13 -54.81 -22.53
CA ILE A 14 -16.39 -53.65 -23.04
C ILE A 14 -16.83 -52.36 -22.34
N ALA A 15 -18.13 -52.18 -22.10
CA ALA A 15 -18.66 -51.01 -21.40
C ALA A 15 -18.16 -50.94 -19.95
N ILE A 16 -18.11 -52.07 -19.23
CA ILE A 16 -17.60 -52.12 -17.85
C ILE A 16 -16.09 -51.89 -17.81
N ALA A 17 -15.34 -52.48 -18.75
CA ALA A 17 -13.89 -52.32 -18.86
C ALA A 17 -13.48 -50.88 -19.20
N ALA A 18 -14.28 -50.17 -20.01
CA ALA A 18 -14.04 -48.76 -20.33
C ALA A 18 -14.51 -47.80 -19.23
N ALA A 19 -15.56 -48.15 -18.48
CA ALA A 19 -16.10 -47.29 -17.43
C ALA A 19 -15.14 -47.11 -16.24
N ALA A 20 -14.44 -48.16 -15.83
CA ALA A 20 -13.52 -48.13 -14.70
C ALA A 20 -12.37 -47.09 -14.83
N PRO A 21 -11.60 -47.04 -15.93
CA PRO A 21 -10.54 -46.04 -16.10
C PRO A 21 -11.08 -44.61 -16.25
N ILE A 22 -12.26 -44.44 -16.86
CA ILE A 22 -12.91 -43.12 -16.98
C ILE A 22 -13.33 -42.61 -15.61
N MET A 23 -13.94 -43.47 -14.79
CA MET A 23 -14.30 -43.12 -13.41
C MET A 23 -13.07 -42.80 -12.56
N ALA A 24 -12.02 -43.63 -12.67
CA ALA A 24 -10.76 -43.41 -11.97
C ALA A 24 -10.10 -42.07 -12.37
N PHE A 25 -10.11 -41.73 -13.67
CA PHE A 25 -9.62 -40.45 -14.16
C PHE A 25 -10.41 -39.26 -13.59
N PHE A 26 -11.74 -39.35 -13.56
CA PHE A 26 -12.59 -38.30 -12.99
C PHE A 26 -12.41 -38.13 -11.49
N ILE A 27 -12.31 -39.24 -10.75
CA ILE A 27 -12.07 -39.22 -9.30
C ILE A 27 -10.68 -38.65 -9.01
N MET A 28 -9.65 -39.08 -9.74
CA MET A 28 -8.28 -38.58 -9.60
C MET A 28 -8.21 -37.07 -9.91
N ARG A 29 -8.88 -36.61 -10.97
CA ARG A 29 -8.93 -35.19 -11.32
C ARG A 29 -9.64 -34.36 -10.24
N ASN A 30 -10.72 -34.89 -9.67
CA ASN A 30 -11.47 -34.22 -8.59
C ASN A 30 -10.67 -34.19 -7.27
N LEU A 31 -9.87 -35.23 -6.99
CA LEU A 31 -8.96 -35.28 -5.84
C LEU A 31 -7.77 -34.33 -6.00
N LEU A 32 -7.14 -34.31 -7.17
CA LEU A 32 -6.03 -33.38 -7.45
C LEU A 32 -6.47 -31.92 -7.37
N ALA A 33 -7.65 -31.59 -7.90
CA ALA A 33 -8.21 -30.24 -7.79
C ALA A 33 -8.50 -29.80 -6.34
N ARG A 34 -8.70 -30.74 -5.41
CA ARG A 34 -8.88 -30.46 -3.97
C ARG A 34 -7.57 -30.31 -3.19
N MET A 35 -6.46 -30.80 -3.72
CA MET A 35 -5.16 -30.77 -3.06
C MET A 35 -4.24 -29.68 -3.62
N ASP A 36 -4.75 -28.71 -4.37
CA ASP A 36 -3.93 -27.64 -4.94
C ASP A 36 -3.81 -26.48 -3.92
N PRO A 37 -2.75 -26.42 -3.08
CA PRO A 37 -2.60 -25.36 -2.08
C PRO A 37 -2.44 -23.97 -2.73
N GLU A 38 -2.02 -23.91 -3.99
CA GLU A 38 -1.82 -22.66 -4.73
C GLU A 38 -3.15 -21.99 -5.13
N ALA A 39 -4.23 -22.76 -5.30
CA ALA A 39 -5.54 -22.20 -5.64
C ALA A 39 -6.11 -21.37 -4.47
N ALA A 40 -5.88 -21.80 -3.23
CA ALA A 40 -6.31 -21.08 -2.04
C ALA A 40 -5.57 -19.74 -1.90
N THR A 41 -4.24 -19.75 -2.00
CA THR A 41 -3.40 -18.54 -1.89
C THR A 41 -3.64 -17.56 -3.03
N LYS A 42 -3.85 -18.05 -4.26
CA LYS A 42 -4.23 -17.21 -5.40
C LYS A 42 -5.58 -16.53 -5.20
N SER A 43 -6.58 -17.26 -4.70
CA SER A 43 -7.90 -16.67 -4.43
C SER A 43 -7.86 -15.60 -3.32
N GLU A 44 -6.99 -15.77 -2.31
CA GLU A 44 -6.77 -14.75 -1.29
C GLU A 44 -6.03 -13.53 -1.83
N ALA A 45 -5.02 -13.73 -2.68
CA ALA A 45 -4.30 -12.64 -3.32
C ALA A 45 -5.21 -11.81 -4.21
N GLU A 46 -6.08 -12.44 -5.01
CA GLU A 46 -7.07 -11.76 -5.85
C GLU A 46 -8.10 -10.98 -5.02
N LYS A 47 -8.55 -11.53 -3.89
CA LYS A 47 -9.43 -10.81 -2.95
C LYS A 47 -8.75 -9.61 -2.31
N LYS A 48 -7.47 -9.73 -1.93
CA LYS A 48 -6.69 -8.62 -1.37
C LYS A 48 -6.44 -7.54 -2.42
N ALA A 49 -6.13 -7.93 -3.65
CA ALA A 49 -5.95 -7.02 -4.79
C ALA A 49 -7.20 -6.20 -5.09
N SER A 50 -8.36 -6.85 -5.15
CA SER A 50 -9.65 -6.18 -5.38
C SER A 50 -10.09 -5.30 -4.21
N ALA A 51 -9.83 -5.70 -2.97
CA ALA A 51 -10.09 -4.86 -1.80
C ALA A 51 -9.18 -3.61 -1.78
N ALA A 52 -7.90 -3.79 -2.13
CA ALA A 52 -6.93 -2.71 -2.23
C ALA A 52 -7.31 -1.68 -3.30
N SER A 53 -7.68 -2.14 -4.50
CA SER A 53 -8.11 -1.23 -5.57
C SER A 53 -9.43 -0.54 -5.24
N ALA A 54 -10.36 -1.23 -4.58
CA ALA A 54 -11.62 -0.63 -4.12
C ALA A 54 -11.39 0.42 -3.02
N ARG A 55 -10.48 0.18 -2.07
CA ARG A 55 -10.13 1.15 -1.03
C ARG A 55 -9.50 2.40 -1.63
N LEU A 56 -8.54 2.23 -2.54
CA LEU A 56 -7.92 3.36 -3.22
C LEU A 56 -8.93 4.11 -4.09
N SER A 57 -9.78 3.40 -4.85
CA SER A 57 -10.80 4.08 -5.66
C SER A 57 -11.80 4.85 -4.82
N SER A 58 -12.15 4.37 -3.61
CA SER A 58 -12.97 5.15 -2.67
C SER A 58 -12.24 6.40 -2.19
N ILE A 59 -10.93 6.32 -1.91
CA ILE A 59 -10.10 7.47 -1.55
C ILE A 59 -10.11 8.50 -2.69
N PHE A 60 -9.92 8.05 -3.93
CA PHE A 60 -9.96 8.94 -5.09
C PHE A 60 -11.35 9.46 -5.48
N ALA A 61 -12.43 8.83 -5.01
CA ALA A 61 -13.79 9.22 -5.34
C ALA A 61 -14.34 10.31 -4.40
N SER A 62 -13.77 10.44 -3.20
CA SER A 62 -14.24 11.36 -2.17
C SER A 62 -13.28 12.50 -1.86
N SER A 63 -12.28 12.77 -2.72
CA SER A 63 -11.55 14.04 -2.63
C SER A 63 -12.58 15.18 -2.64
N PRO A 64 -12.59 16.05 -1.61
CA PRO A 64 -13.59 17.08 -1.47
C PRO A 64 -13.60 17.95 -2.73
N ASP A 65 -14.79 18.21 -3.28
CA ASP A 65 -15.00 19.44 -4.03
C ASP A 65 -14.71 20.58 -3.05
N HIS A 66 -13.47 21.08 -3.08
CA HIS A 66 -13.14 22.27 -2.33
C HIS A 66 -13.85 23.41 -3.07
N ASP A 67 -14.93 23.93 -2.48
CA ASP A 67 -15.60 25.16 -2.93
C ASP A 67 -14.63 26.36 -2.73
N LEU A 68 -13.57 26.41 -3.54
CA LEU A 68 -12.66 27.55 -3.65
C LEU A 68 -13.06 28.34 -4.89
N ASP A 69 -13.04 29.66 -4.75
CA ASP A 69 -13.35 30.59 -5.83
C ASP A 69 -12.55 30.25 -7.10
N GLU A 70 -13.24 30.30 -8.25
CA GLU A 70 -12.74 29.89 -9.58
C GLU A 70 -11.51 30.70 -10.03
N ASP A 71 -10.31 30.32 -9.59
CA ASP A 71 -9.04 30.77 -10.14
C ASP A 71 -8.45 29.71 -11.10
N ASP A 72 -7.79 30.15 -12.18
CA ASP A 72 -7.27 29.28 -13.26
C ASP A 72 -6.30 28.17 -12.79
N ASP A 73 -5.61 28.36 -11.65
CA ASP A 73 -4.64 27.40 -11.09
C ASP A 73 -5.30 26.12 -10.50
N ASP A 74 -6.55 26.21 -10.02
CA ASP A 74 -7.27 25.09 -9.38
C ASP A 74 -7.70 24.02 -10.41
N TYR A 75 -8.05 24.46 -11.62
CA TYR A 75 -8.45 23.55 -12.71
C TYR A 75 -7.31 22.65 -13.19
N GLU A 76 -6.09 23.18 -13.26
CA GLU A 76 -4.93 22.41 -13.72
C GLU A 76 -4.54 21.33 -12.70
N GLN A 77 -4.63 21.65 -11.40
CA GLN A 77 -4.37 20.69 -10.32
C GLN A 77 -5.45 19.60 -10.24
N LYS A 78 -6.73 19.97 -10.42
CA LYS A 78 -7.86 19.03 -10.50
C LYS A 78 -7.72 18.08 -11.70
N MET A 79 -7.34 18.60 -12.87
CA MET A 79 -7.09 17.81 -14.09
C MET A 79 -5.89 16.86 -13.94
N GLU A 80 -4.82 17.29 -13.28
CA GLU A 80 -3.65 16.45 -13.01
C GLU A 80 -4.00 15.31 -12.04
N TRP A 81 -4.80 15.60 -11.01
CA TRP A 81 -5.33 14.62 -10.07
C TRP A 81 -6.24 13.58 -10.76
N GLU A 82 -7.15 14.00 -11.64
CA GLU A 82 -7.99 13.07 -12.41
C GLU A 82 -7.17 12.19 -13.37
N LYS A 83 -6.16 12.76 -14.04
CA LYS A 83 -5.23 11.98 -14.88
C LYS A 83 -4.43 10.94 -14.09
N ARG A 84 -4.03 11.27 -12.85
CA ARG A 84 -3.35 10.32 -11.95
C ARG A 84 -4.29 9.18 -11.55
N LYS A 85 -5.55 9.50 -11.23
CA LYS A 85 -6.61 8.54 -10.90
C LYS A 85 -6.89 7.55 -12.05
N GLU A 86 -6.94 8.02 -13.28
CA GLU A 86 -7.22 7.17 -14.46
C GLU A 86 -6.06 6.21 -14.80
N ASN A 87 -4.82 6.57 -14.42
CA ASN A 87 -3.61 5.79 -14.73
C ASN A 87 -3.10 4.93 -13.55
N LEU A 88 -3.93 4.67 -12.53
CA LEU A 88 -3.48 4.00 -11.31
C LEU A 88 -3.34 2.47 -11.50
N VAL A 89 -2.30 2.05 -12.23
CA VAL A 89 -1.92 0.64 -12.34
C VAL A 89 -1.07 0.26 -11.14
N LEU A 90 -1.58 -0.65 -10.30
CA LEU A 90 -0.92 -1.08 -9.08
C LEU A 90 -0.17 -2.39 -9.27
N THR A 91 1.07 -2.43 -8.78
CA THR A 91 1.83 -3.68 -8.66
C THR A 91 1.28 -4.55 -7.52
N PRO A 92 1.57 -5.88 -7.50
CA PRO A 92 1.14 -6.74 -6.39
C PRO A 92 1.65 -6.28 -5.01
N TYR A 93 2.84 -5.68 -4.97
CA TYR A 93 3.41 -5.12 -3.75
C TYR A 93 2.67 -3.84 -3.33
N GLU A 94 2.36 -2.95 -4.27
CA GLU A 94 1.58 -1.74 -4.00
C GLU A 94 0.16 -2.07 -3.53
N GLN A 95 -0.50 -3.10 -4.08
CA GLN A 95 -1.80 -3.57 -3.61
C GLN A 95 -1.75 -4.05 -2.15
N THR A 96 -0.61 -4.60 -1.71
CA THR A 96 -0.46 -5.00 -0.31
C THR A 96 -0.40 -3.79 0.61
N ILE A 97 0.27 -2.71 0.18
CA ILE A 97 0.45 -1.48 0.96
C ILE A 97 -0.80 -0.58 0.89
N ALA A 98 -1.56 -0.66 -0.20
CA ALA A 98 -2.80 0.08 -0.41
C ALA A 98 -3.82 -0.09 0.74
N MET A 99 -3.78 -1.24 1.43
CA MET A 99 -4.63 -1.49 2.60
C MET A 99 -4.21 -0.68 3.83
N GLU A 100 -2.94 -0.29 3.93
CA GLU A 100 -2.38 0.54 5.01
C GLU A 100 -2.57 2.04 4.77
N VAL A 101 -3.11 2.41 3.61
CA VAL A 101 -3.45 3.79 3.27
C VAL A 101 -4.73 4.18 3.98
N VAL A 102 -4.69 5.31 4.67
CA VAL A 102 -5.80 5.95 5.38
C VAL A 102 -6.06 7.29 4.72
N ALA A 103 -7.32 7.54 4.37
CA ALA A 103 -7.72 8.80 3.78
C ALA A 103 -7.75 9.91 4.86
N PRO A 104 -7.50 11.18 4.50
CA PRO A 104 -7.46 12.26 5.48
C PRO A 104 -8.77 12.38 6.28
N TRP A 105 -9.94 12.26 5.64
CA TRP A 105 -11.25 12.31 6.33
C TRP A 105 -11.59 11.07 7.17
N GLU A 106 -10.84 9.97 7.02
CA GLU A 106 -10.99 8.79 7.89
C GLU A 106 -10.25 8.96 9.22
N ILE A 107 -9.38 9.97 9.35
CA ILE A 107 -8.56 10.21 10.53
C ILE A 107 -9.38 11.03 11.54
N PRO A 108 -9.75 10.49 12.71
CA PRO A 108 -10.64 11.17 13.66
C PRO A 108 -9.87 12.06 14.65
N VAL A 109 -8.69 12.56 14.28
CA VAL A 109 -7.79 13.29 15.17
C VAL A 109 -7.34 14.56 14.47
N SER A 110 -7.46 15.68 15.17
CA SER A 110 -7.06 17.03 14.75
C SER A 110 -5.96 17.59 15.65
N PHE A 111 -5.42 18.76 15.32
CA PHE A 111 -4.46 19.43 16.22
C PHE A 111 -5.09 19.85 17.55
N ASP A 112 -6.40 20.10 17.58
CA ASP A 112 -7.13 20.49 18.80
C ASP A 112 -7.19 19.36 19.84
N ASP A 113 -7.02 18.12 19.40
CA ASP A 113 -6.98 16.94 20.26
C ASP A 113 -5.61 16.72 20.95
N ILE A 114 -4.61 17.54 20.59
CA ILE A 114 -3.23 17.40 21.06
C ILE A 114 -2.88 18.53 22.02
N GLY A 115 -2.56 18.18 23.27
CA GLY A 115 -2.20 19.17 24.30
C GLY A 115 -0.69 19.29 24.53
N GLY A 116 -0.20 20.52 24.70
CA GLY A 116 1.13 20.82 25.23
C GLY A 116 2.28 20.66 24.23
N LEU A 117 1.98 20.61 22.94
CA LEU A 117 2.95 20.52 21.84
C LEU A 117 2.77 21.66 20.82
N ASP A 118 2.17 22.78 21.24
CA ASP A 118 1.74 23.88 20.37
C ASP A 118 2.91 24.44 19.52
N ASP A 119 4.07 24.65 20.14
CA ASP A 119 5.28 25.12 19.43
C ASP A 119 5.70 24.16 18.30
N ILE A 120 5.61 22.85 18.54
CA ILE A 120 5.98 21.81 17.56
C ILE A 120 4.91 21.70 16.46
N ILE A 121 3.64 21.86 16.83
CA ILE A 121 2.54 21.89 15.87
C ILE A 121 2.71 23.09 14.92
N GLU A 122 3.07 24.25 15.44
CA GLU A 122 3.33 25.46 14.64
C GLU A 122 4.50 25.23 13.67
N GLU A 123 5.64 24.69 14.15
CA GLU A 123 6.78 24.34 13.28
C GLU A 123 6.40 23.33 12.19
N LEU A 124 5.60 22.31 12.53
CA LEU A 124 5.13 21.32 11.57
C LEU A 124 4.16 21.90 10.54
N ARG A 125 3.30 22.84 10.95
CA ARG A 125 2.39 23.56 10.04
C ARG A 125 3.18 24.35 9.00
N GLU A 126 4.15 25.13 9.45
CA GLU A 126 4.99 25.94 8.56
C GLU A 126 5.84 25.07 7.63
N ALA A 127 6.38 23.97 8.15
CA ALA A 127 7.29 23.12 7.40
C ALA A 127 6.57 22.19 6.42
N VAL A 128 5.41 21.64 6.79
CA VAL A 128 4.73 20.58 6.00
C VAL A 128 3.44 21.07 5.37
N ILE A 129 2.56 21.75 6.13
CA ILE A 129 1.25 22.14 5.61
C ILE A 129 1.39 23.25 4.57
N TYR A 130 2.12 24.32 4.86
CA TYR A 130 2.20 25.47 3.94
C TYR A 130 2.78 25.12 2.57
N PRO A 131 3.84 24.31 2.43
CA PRO A 131 4.31 23.90 1.11
C PRO A 131 3.32 22.98 0.36
N LEU A 132 2.49 22.22 1.08
CA LEU A 132 1.49 21.34 0.48
C LEU A 132 0.24 22.10 0.04
N THR A 133 -0.22 23.07 0.82
CA THR A 133 -1.45 23.84 0.53
C THR A 133 -1.20 25.04 -0.36
N MET A 134 0.00 25.64 -0.32
CA MET A 134 0.33 26.85 -1.08
C MET A 134 1.59 26.66 -1.94
N PRO A 135 1.61 25.70 -2.88
CA PRO A 135 2.79 25.42 -3.69
C PRO A 135 3.24 26.62 -4.54
N HIS A 136 2.36 27.54 -4.92
CA HIS A 136 2.68 28.73 -5.71
C HIS A 136 3.63 29.71 -4.99
N LEU A 137 3.52 29.85 -3.66
CA LEU A 137 4.41 30.72 -2.87
C LEU A 137 5.82 30.12 -2.73
N TYR A 138 5.90 28.79 -2.70
CA TYR A 138 7.14 28.05 -2.45
C TYR A 138 7.86 27.63 -3.74
N SER A 139 7.15 27.50 -4.86
CA SER A 139 7.71 27.14 -6.17
C SER A 139 8.39 28.31 -6.90
N ALA A 140 7.95 29.55 -6.67
CA ALA A 140 8.50 30.74 -7.34
C ALA A 140 9.89 31.17 -6.84
N THR A 141 10.28 30.78 -5.62
CA THR A 141 11.43 31.40 -4.94
C THR A 141 12.69 30.52 -4.91
N SER A 142 12.60 29.19 -4.92
CA SER A 142 13.68 28.19 -5.18
C SER A 142 13.26 26.78 -4.75
N SER A 143 13.83 25.72 -5.37
CA SER A 143 13.73 24.30 -4.93
C SER A 143 14.12 24.07 -3.45
N LEU A 144 14.86 25.02 -2.85
CA LEU A 144 15.26 25.05 -1.43
C LEU A 144 14.10 25.25 -0.42
N LEU A 145 12.91 25.63 -0.89
CA LEU A 145 11.71 25.88 -0.08
C LEU A 145 10.67 24.75 -0.18
N SER A 146 11.02 23.61 -0.80
CA SER A 146 10.17 22.42 -0.81
C SER A 146 9.96 21.85 0.60
N ALA A 147 8.83 21.14 0.80
CA ALA A 147 8.54 20.45 2.06
C ALA A 147 9.76 19.59 2.49
N PRO A 148 10.14 19.60 3.78
CA PRO A 148 11.25 18.82 4.25
C PRO A 148 11.00 17.33 3.98
N SER A 149 12.02 16.65 3.48
CA SER A 149 11.88 15.29 2.96
C SER A 149 11.72 14.21 4.05
N GLY A 150 11.71 14.62 5.31
CA GLY A 150 11.45 13.75 6.45
C GLY A 150 11.46 14.53 7.75
N VAL A 151 10.50 14.24 8.62
CA VAL A 151 10.47 14.74 10.00
C VAL A 151 10.66 13.56 10.94
N LEU A 152 11.57 13.69 11.91
CA LEU A 152 11.80 12.69 12.95
C LEU A 152 11.25 13.20 14.28
N LEU A 153 10.14 12.61 14.71
CA LEU A 153 9.58 12.87 16.04
C LEU A 153 10.24 11.95 17.07
N TYR A 154 10.98 12.52 18.02
CA TYR A 154 11.64 11.77 19.10
C TYR A 154 11.10 12.17 20.47
N GLY A 155 11.14 11.24 21.42
CA GLY A 155 10.73 11.47 22.80
C GLY A 155 10.29 10.20 23.51
N PRO A 156 9.98 10.23 24.81
CA PRO A 156 9.54 9.06 25.55
C PRO A 156 8.24 8.47 24.97
N PRO A 157 7.99 7.15 25.16
CA PRO A 157 6.72 6.55 24.75
C PRO A 157 5.55 7.22 25.48
N GLY A 158 4.42 7.40 24.79
CA GLY A 158 3.23 8.03 25.37
C GLY A 158 3.10 9.55 25.17
N CYS A 159 4.06 10.23 24.53
CA CYS A 159 3.97 11.67 24.22
C CYS A 159 3.17 12.01 22.95
N GLY A 160 2.27 11.14 22.50
CA GLY A 160 1.36 11.46 21.37
C GLY A 160 2.01 11.59 19.98
N LYS A 161 3.25 11.14 19.75
CA LYS A 161 3.93 11.24 18.43
C LYS A 161 3.11 10.69 17.25
N THR A 162 2.54 9.50 17.41
CA THR A 162 1.67 8.87 16.40
C THR A 162 0.36 9.65 16.21
N MET A 163 -0.15 10.25 17.28
CA MET A 163 -1.35 11.09 17.24
C MET A 163 -1.08 12.41 16.49
N LEU A 164 0.08 13.03 16.73
CA LEU A 164 0.57 14.21 16.02
C LEU A 164 0.75 13.97 14.53
N ALA A 165 1.35 12.83 14.14
CA ALA A 165 1.49 12.47 12.74
C ALA A 165 0.14 12.28 12.03
N LYS A 166 -0.85 11.70 12.73
CA LYS A 166 -2.21 11.54 12.20
C LYS A 166 -2.94 12.87 12.07
N ALA A 167 -2.88 13.73 13.09
CA ALA A 167 -3.43 15.08 13.04
C ALA A 167 -2.83 15.89 11.89
N LEU A 168 -1.50 15.81 11.70
CA LEU A 168 -0.83 16.48 10.59
C LEU A 168 -1.36 16.02 9.22
N ALA A 169 -1.64 14.73 9.04
CA ALA A 169 -2.20 14.21 7.79
C ALA A 169 -3.65 14.61 7.58
N HIS A 170 -4.46 14.64 8.64
CA HIS A 170 -5.83 15.14 8.59
C HIS A 170 -5.86 16.62 8.14
N GLU A 171 -5.04 17.45 8.76
CA GLU A 171 -5.01 18.91 8.55
C GLU A 171 -4.36 19.31 7.23
N SER A 172 -3.39 18.52 6.74
CA SER A 172 -2.80 18.74 5.42
C SER A 172 -3.66 18.21 4.27
N GLY A 173 -4.74 17.47 4.55
CA GLY A 173 -5.51 16.78 3.52
C GLY A 173 -4.72 15.70 2.77
N ALA A 174 -3.59 15.24 3.33
CA ALA A 174 -2.72 14.27 2.70
C ALA A 174 -3.14 12.82 3.04
N CYS A 175 -2.99 11.92 2.07
CA CYS A 175 -3.16 10.49 2.33
C CYS A 175 -2.13 10.00 3.36
N PHE A 176 -2.57 9.32 4.41
CA PHE A 176 -1.68 8.81 5.45
C PHE A 176 -1.35 7.34 5.19
N ILE A 177 -0.07 7.02 4.99
CA ILE A 177 0.40 5.65 4.78
C ILE A 177 1.07 5.19 6.08
N ASN A 178 0.41 4.31 6.81
CA ASN A 178 0.93 3.79 8.08
C ASN A 178 1.80 2.56 7.86
N LEU A 179 3.12 2.73 7.90
CA LEU A 179 4.05 1.67 7.60
C LEU A 179 4.55 0.99 8.88
N HIS A 180 4.04 -0.23 9.11
CA HIS A 180 4.53 -1.10 10.16
C HIS A 180 5.70 -1.96 9.68
N ILE A 181 6.71 -2.13 10.54
CA ILE A 181 7.92 -2.92 10.25
C ILE A 181 7.57 -4.40 10.06
N SER A 182 6.59 -4.91 10.80
CA SER A 182 6.05 -6.27 10.65
C SER A 182 5.56 -6.53 9.22
N THR A 183 4.94 -5.54 8.57
CA THR A 183 4.46 -5.64 7.19
C THR A 183 5.60 -5.85 6.18
N LEU A 184 6.81 -5.35 6.49
CA LEU A 184 8.00 -5.48 5.65
C LEU A 184 8.74 -6.81 5.85
N THR A 185 8.66 -7.39 7.06
CA THR A 185 9.46 -8.56 7.44
C THR A 185 8.69 -9.88 7.39
N GLU A 186 7.40 -9.91 7.67
CA GLU A 186 6.63 -11.15 7.87
C GLU A 186 6.22 -11.84 6.56
N LYS A 187 5.90 -11.09 5.50
CA LYS A 187 5.27 -11.68 4.31
C LYS A 187 6.26 -12.29 3.30
N TRP A 188 7.51 -11.84 3.25
CA TRP A 188 8.43 -12.25 2.18
C TRP A 188 9.91 -12.17 2.58
N TYR A 189 10.47 -13.32 2.98
CA TYR A 189 11.92 -13.45 3.18
C TYR A 189 12.65 -13.33 1.83
N GLY A 190 13.19 -12.15 1.52
CA GLY A 190 13.95 -11.86 0.29
C GLY A 190 13.41 -10.76 -0.62
N ASP A 191 12.17 -10.27 -0.40
CA ASP A 191 11.53 -9.22 -1.22
C ASP A 191 11.26 -7.91 -0.45
N SER A 192 11.78 -7.77 0.77
CA SER A 192 11.61 -6.57 1.61
C SER A 192 11.94 -5.28 0.86
N ASN A 193 12.97 -5.32 0.02
CA ASN A 193 13.43 -4.23 -0.83
C ASN A 193 12.34 -3.73 -1.80
N LYS A 194 11.71 -4.67 -2.52
CA LYS A 194 10.63 -4.36 -3.46
C LYS A 194 9.42 -3.75 -2.75
N LEU A 195 9.15 -4.16 -1.51
CA LEU A 195 8.10 -3.56 -0.70
C LEU A 195 8.43 -2.11 -0.33
N VAL A 196 9.65 -1.82 0.12
CA VAL A 196 10.07 -0.45 0.40
C VAL A 196 9.92 0.42 -0.85
N SER A 197 10.43 -0.05 -2.00
CA SER A 197 10.27 0.63 -3.28
C SER A 197 8.78 0.84 -3.65
N ALA A 198 7.94 -0.17 -3.40
CA ALA A 198 6.49 -0.09 -3.63
C ALA A 198 5.79 0.92 -2.71
N VAL A 199 6.24 1.12 -1.46
CA VAL A 199 5.67 2.15 -0.56
C VAL A 199 5.87 3.53 -1.17
N PHE A 200 7.10 3.86 -1.56
CA PHE A 200 7.40 5.16 -2.15
C PHE A 200 6.77 5.32 -3.55
N SER A 201 6.70 4.23 -4.34
CA SER A 201 6.00 4.24 -5.62
C SER A 201 4.52 4.56 -5.45
N LEU A 202 3.87 3.93 -4.46
CA LEU A 202 2.47 4.19 -4.12
C LEU A 202 2.26 5.60 -3.56
N ALA A 203 3.13 6.06 -2.66
CA ALA A 203 3.10 7.42 -2.12
C ALA A 203 3.13 8.47 -3.25
N ARG A 204 3.99 8.29 -4.26
CA ARG A 204 4.03 9.17 -5.45
C ARG A 204 2.72 9.17 -6.25
N LYS A 205 2.06 8.01 -6.36
CA LYS A 205 0.75 7.91 -7.05
C LYS A 205 -0.39 8.55 -6.25
N LEU A 206 -0.23 8.68 -4.93
CA LEU A 206 -1.21 9.21 -3.99
C LEU A 206 -0.92 10.65 -3.53
N GLN A 207 0.01 11.37 -4.18
CA GLN A 207 0.36 12.73 -3.78
C GLN A 207 -0.86 13.67 -3.81
N PRO A 208 -1.14 14.41 -2.73
CA PRO A 208 -0.31 14.58 -1.53
C PRO A 208 -0.42 13.41 -0.53
N SER A 209 0.72 12.91 -0.03
CA SER A 209 0.74 11.77 0.91
C SER A 209 1.86 11.90 1.96
N ILE A 210 1.58 11.43 3.18
CA ILE A 210 2.53 11.33 4.30
C ILE A 210 2.77 9.85 4.61
N VAL A 211 4.03 9.42 4.56
CA VAL A 211 4.45 8.08 4.98
C VAL A 211 4.91 8.14 6.43
N PHE A 212 4.16 7.48 7.32
CA PHE A 212 4.52 7.37 8.72
C PHE A 212 5.18 6.01 8.99
N ILE A 213 6.37 6.03 9.59
CA ILE A 213 7.10 4.82 9.98
C ILE A 213 7.15 4.78 11.49
N ASP A 214 6.38 3.88 12.09
CA ASP A 214 6.41 3.69 13.54
C ASP A 214 7.62 2.84 13.94
N GLU A 215 8.13 3.06 15.15
CA GLU A 215 9.28 2.33 15.72
C GLU A 215 10.53 2.31 14.80
N ILE A 216 10.79 3.43 14.11
CA ILE A 216 11.92 3.52 13.18
C ILE A 216 13.27 3.19 13.85
N ASP A 217 13.40 3.36 15.16
CA ASP A 217 14.57 2.96 15.96
C ASP A 217 14.78 1.44 15.98
N ALA A 218 13.71 0.64 15.94
CA ALA A 218 13.80 -0.81 15.77
C ALA A 218 14.36 -1.19 14.38
N VAL A 219 14.09 -0.40 13.34
CA VAL A 219 14.69 -0.57 12.01
C VAL A 219 16.08 0.02 11.93
N LEU A 220 16.34 1.20 12.48
CA LEU A 220 17.58 1.98 12.29
C LEU A 220 18.64 1.75 13.38
N GLY A 221 18.42 0.82 14.32
CA GLY A 221 19.38 0.49 15.37
C GLY A 221 20.81 0.33 14.84
N GLN A 222 21.81 0.76 15.62
CA GLN A 222 23.22 0.68 15.24
C GLN A 222 23.56 -0.73 14.73
N ARG A 223 24.22 -0.81 13.57
CA ARG A 223 24.76 -2.05 12.99
C ARG A 223 25.64 -2.75 14.04
N ARG A 224 25.06 -3.62 14.86
CA ARG A 224 25.83 -4.49 15.74
C ARG A 224 26.37 -5.61 14.86
N SER A 225 27.59 -6.05 15.12
CA SER A 225 28.36 -7.03 14.34
C SER A 225 27.78 -8.47 14.32
N GLY A 226 26.47 -8.62 14.52
CA GLY A 226 25.70 -9.86 14.40
C GLY A 226 24.23 -9.62 14.02
N GLU A 227 23.90 -8.45 13.45
CA GLU A 227 22.55 -8.14 12.98
C GLU A 227 22.19 -8.91 11.70
N HIS A 228 20.95 -9.36 11.60
CA HIS A 228 20.43 -10.08 10.42
C HIS A 228 20.63 -9.22 9.16
N GLU A 229 21.28 -9.77 8.12
CA GLU A 229 21.61 -9.06 6.87
C GLU A 229 20.38 -8.41 6.20
N ALA A 230 19.20 -9.04 6.38
CA ALA A 230 17.91 -8.52 5.91
C ALA A 230 17.55 -7.15 6.50
N SER A 231 17.83 -6.91 7.79
CA SER A 231 17.59 -5.61 8.44
C SER A 231 18.52 -4.53 7.88
N GLY A 232 19.80 -4.85 7.69
CA GLY A 232 20.80 -3.91 7.15
C GLY A 232 20.52 -3.46 5.71
N MET A 233 19.97 -4.36 4.89
CA MET A 233 19.64 -4.08 3.48
C MET A 233 18.42 -3.15 3.37
N VAL A 234 17.40 -3.37 4.20
CA VAL A 234 16.20 -2.52 4.27
C VAL A 234 16.57 -1.08 4.69
N LYS A 235 17.43 -0.92 5.70
CA LYS A 235 17.93 0.41 6.14
C LYS A 235 18.61 1.18 5.00
N ALA A 236 19.44 0.52 4.21
CA ALA A 236 20.19 1.16 3.12
C ALA A 236 19.25 1.64 2.00
N GLU A 237 18.23 0.86 1.68
CA GLU A 237 17.25 1.21 0.66
C GLU A 237 16.31 2.33 1.10
N TYR A 238 15.88 2.36 2.36
CA TYR A 238 15.12 3.50 2.90
C TYR A 238 15.88 4.82 2.75
N VAL A 239 17.16 4.84 3.15
CA VAL A 239 18.00 6.04 3.01
C VAL A 239 18.18 6.43 1.54
N PHE A 240 18.39 5.44 0.66
CA PHE A 240 18.52 5.68 -0.78
C PHE A 240 17.24 6.25 -1.41
N LEU A 241 16.07 5.71 -1.06
CA LEU A 241 14.78 6.18 -1.57
C LEU A 241 14.39 7.55 -1.04
N ILE A 242 14.72 7.87 0.22
CA ILE A 242 14.55 9.23 0.77
C ILE A 242 15.41 10.23 -0.01
N MET A 243 16.63 9.86 -0.40
CA MET A 243 17.49 10.72 -1.24
C MET A 243 16.93 10.89 -2.66
N LEU A 244 16.40 9.83 -3.29
CA LEU A 244 15.78 9.95 -4.61
C LEU A 244 14.45 10.71 -4.60
N TYR A 245 13.69 10.64 -3.52
CA TYR A 245 12.44 11.41 -3.37
C TYR A 245 12.71 12.92 -3.33
N LYS A 246 13.88 13.34 -2.83
CA LYS A 246 14.34 14.74 -2.85
C LYS A 246 14.59 15.29 -4.26
N ASP A 247 15.09 14.46 -5.17
CA ASP A 247 15.50 14.92 -6.51
C ASP A 247 14.32 14.94 -7.52
N CYS A 248 13.16 14.41 -7.12
CA CYS A 248 11.98 14.26 -8.00
C CYS A 248 10.85 15.27 -7.72
N CYS A 249 10.90 15.98 -6.58
CA CYS A 249 10.05 17.13 -6.25
C CYS A 249 10.83 18.43 -6.45
#